data_AF-A0A922VFS2-F1
#
_entry.id   AF-A0A922VFS2-F1
#
_cell.length_a   1.000
_cell.length_b   1.000
_cell.length_c   1.000
_cell.angle_alpha   90.00
_cell.angle_beta   90.00
_cell.angle_gamma   90.00
#
_symmetry.space_group_name_H-M   'P 1'
#
loop_
_entity.id
_entity.type
_entity.pdbx_description
1 polymer ?
#
loop_
_entity_poly.entity_id
_entity_poly.type
_entity_poly.pdbx_seq_one_letter_code
_entity_poly.pdbx_strand_id
1 'polypeptide(L)'
;MVQMPTADFYLAQVYADSLFWLQTHWGRIIAALVVAVAIMLVLRSVRSLGVWLCRRDHAGAGGGWWQVAGRTLARTGRFFNIMVGLELARHIADPPALVSVALHTLFTVAAVFQGALWARELILGAVEQHSAPNSQAREGLASALSIIRLLVTFAVFAIALVVVLDNVGVNVTGLIAGLGVGGIAIGLAAQGIFADLFAALA
;
A
#
# COMPACT_ATOMS: atom_id res chain seq x y z
N MET A 1 -33.12 19.85 -35.28
CA MET A 1 -32.71 20.12 -33.89
C MET A 1 -32.75 18.80 -33.15
N VAL A 2 -31.59 18.18 -32.92
CA VAL A 2 -31.48 16.90 -32.20
C VAL A 2 -31.70 17.20 -30.73
N GLN A 3 -32.82 16.74 -30.19
CA GLN A 3 -33.20 16.91 -28.80
C GLN A 3 -32.26 16.06 -27.96
N MET A 4 -31.34 16.69 -27.22
CA MET A 4 -30.43 15.96 -26.32
C MET A 4 -31.27 15.27 -25.24
N PRO A 5 -31.11 13.95 -25.02
CA PRO A 5 -31.81 13.25 -23.95
C PRO A 5 -31.43 13.87 -22.59
N THR A 6 -32.43 14.14 -21.76
CA THR A 6 -32.29 14.78 -20.45
C THR A 6 -31.57 13.85 -19.46
N ALA A 7 -30.89 14.41 -18.44
CA ALA A 7 -30.15 13.66 -17.44
C ALA A 7 -31.01 12.59 -16.72
N ASP A 8 -32.30 12.85 -16.57
CA ASP A 8 -33.28 11.94 -15.96
C ASP A 8 -33.45 10.64 -16.76
N PHE A 9 -33.31 10.71 -18.09
CA PHE A 9 -33.37 9.54 -18.97
C PHE A 9 -32.18 8.61 -18.76
N TYR A 10 -30.97 9.16 -18.61
CA TYR A 10 -29.76 8.39 -18.29
C TYR A 10 -29.86 7.72 -16.92
N LEU A 11 -30.35 8.42 -15.90
CA LEU A 11 -30.48 7.86 -14.55
C LEU A 11 -31.51 6.73 -14.51
N ALA A 12 -32.65 6.87 -15.20
CA ALA A 12 -33.67 5.84 -15.28
C ALA A 12 -33.18 4.58 -16.01
N GLN A 13 -32.41 4.76 -17.09
CA GLN A 13 -31.85 3.67 -17.87
C GLN A 13 -30.76 2.91 -17.09
N VAL A 14 -29.89 3.65 -16.37
CA VAL A 14 -28.91 3.08 -15.44
C VAL A 14 -29.59 2.28 -14.34
N TYR A 15 -30.71 2.77 -13.79
CA TYR A 15 -31.44 2.08 -12.73
C TYR A 15 -32.10 0.78 -13.23
N ALA A 16 -32.72 0.83 -14.43
CA ALA A 16 -33.36 -0.34 -15.05
C ALA A 16 -32.33 -1.42 -15.43
N ASP A 17 -31.20 -1.02 -16.03
CA ASP A 17 -30.13 -1.94 -16.41
C ASP A 17 -29.46 -2.55 -15.18
N SER A 18 -29.29 -1.77 -14.11
CA SER A 18 -28.73 -2.25 -12.83
C SER A 18 -29.61 -3.32 -12.18
N LEU A 19 -30.94 -3.14 -12.18
CA LEU A 19 -31.88 -4.09 -11.57
C LEU A 19 -32.03 -5.39 -12.38
N PHE A 20 -32.07 -5.29 -13.71
CA PHE A 20 -32.12 -6.46 -14.60
C PHE A 20 -30.83 -7.29 -14.53
N TRP A 21 -29.70 -6.60 -14.43
CA TRP A 21 -28.40 -7.21 -14.26
C TRP A 21 -28.27 -7.95 -12.91
N LEU A 22 -28.78 -7.36 -11.82
CA LEU A 22 -28.76 -7.93 -10.46
C LEU A 22 -29.56 -9.24 -10.36
N GLN A 23 -30.72 -9.30 -11.00
CA GLN A 23 -31.57 -10.51 -11.02
C GLN A 23 -30.97 -11.65 -11.85
N THR A 24 -30.16 -11.35 -12.86
CA THR A 24 -29.60 -12.37 -13.77
C THR A 24 -28.29 -12.97 -13.24
N HIS A 25 -27.48 -12.20 -12.49
CA HIS A 25 -26.11 -12.58 -12.11
C HIS A 25 -25.92 -12.89 -10.62
N TRP A 26 -27.00 -13.11 -9.87
CA TRP A 26 -26.97 -13.40 -8.43
C TRP A 26 -26.02 -14.54 -8.03
N GLY A 27 -25.94 -15.62 -8.82
CA GLY A 27 -25.04 -16.74 -8.55
C GLY A 27 -23.56 -16.39 -8.68
N ARG A 28 -23.21 -15.47 -9.59
CA ARG A 28 -21.85 -14.98 -9.79
C ARG A 28 -21.42 -14.04 -8.67
N ILE A 29 -22.33 -13.20 -8.17
CA ILE A 29 -22.09 -12.34 -7.00
C ILE A 29 -21.73 -13.17 -5.76
N ILE A 30 -22.39 -14.33 -5.57
CA ILE A 30 -22.08 -15.25 -4.46
C ILE A 30 -20.70 -15.87 -4.63
N ALA A 31 -20.31 -16.29 -5.85
CA ALA A 31 -18.97 -16.80 -6.10
C ALA A 31 -17.87 -15.75 -5.86
N ALA A 32 -18.13 -14.49 -6.22
CA ALA A 32 -17.24 -13.36 -5.93
C ALA A 32 -17.06 -13.15 -4.43
N LEU A 33 -18.16 -13.21 -3.68
CA LEU A 33 -18.15 -13.13 -2.23
C LEU A 33 -17.33 -14.28 -1.62
N VAL A 34 -17.49 -15.50 -2.14
CA VAL A 34 -16.77 -16.69 -1.67
C VAL A 34 -15.27 -16.58 -1.93
N VAL A 35 -14.84 -16.10 -3.10
CA VAL A 35 -13.42 -15.92 -3.42
C VAL A 35 -12.81 -14.77 -2.60
N ALA A 36 -13.53 -13.65 -2.43
CA ALA A 36 -13.09 -12.55 -1.57
C ALA A 36 -12.96 -13.01 -0.10
N VAL A 37 -13.92 -13.79 0.39
CA VAL A 37 -13.87 -14.40 1.73
C VAL A 37 -12.72 -15.42 1.82
N ALA A 38 -12.48 -16.23 0.79
CA ALA A 38 -11.38 -17.20 0.76
C ALA A 38 -10.01 -16.51 0.81
N ILE A 39 -9.79 -15.45 0.02
CA ILE A 39 -8.55 -14.66 0.07
C ILE A 39 -8.41 -13.97 1.43
N MET A 40 -9.50 -13.43 1.99
CA MET A 40 -9.50 -12.82 3.32
C MET A 40 -9.19 -13.84 4.43
N LEU A 41 -9.68 -15.07 4.29
CA LEU A 41 -9.38 -16.18 5.17
C LEU A 41 -7.95 -16.68 5.00
N VAL A 42 -7.41 -16.73 3.78
CA VAL A 42 -6.00 -17.07 3.53
C VAL A 42 -5.09 -16.02 4.17
N LEU A 43 -5.37 -14.74 3.97
CA LEU A 43 -4.61 -13.65 4.60
C LEU A 43 -4.76 -13.64 6.13
N ARG A 44 -5.93 -14.01 6.66
CA ARG A 44 -6.13 -14.20 8.12
C ARG A 44 -5.47 -15.46 8.66
N SER A 45 -5.40 -16.52 7.87
CA SER A 45 -4.77 -17.79 8.25
C SER A 45 -3.26 -17.66 8.23
N VAL A 46 -2.69 -16.98 7.23
CA VAL A 46 -1.28 -16.59 7.20
C VAL A 46 -0.95 -15.68 8.39
N ARG A 47 -1.85 -14.76 8.78
CA ARG A 47 -1.75 -13.99 10.03
C ARG A 47 -1.74 -14.86 11.28
N SER A 48 -2.69 -15.79 11.42
CA SER A 48 -2.78 -16.64 12.62
C SER A 48 -1.65 -17.65 12.69
N LEU A 49 -1.20 -18.19 11.56
CA LEU A 49 -0.05 -19.08 11.45
C LEU A 49 1.25 -18.34 11.82
N GLY A 50 1.42 -17.10 11.38
CA GLY A 50 2.57 -16.27 11.76
C GLY A 50 2.61 -15.99 13.28
N VAL A 51 1.48 -15.61 13.89
CA VAL A 51 1.40 -15.38 15.35
C VAL A 51 1.51 -16.68 16.14
N TRP A 52 0.99 -17.79 15.60
CA TRP A 52 1.06 -19.10 16.23
C TRP A 52 2.48 -19.69 16.17
N LEU A 53 3.21 -19.48 15.07
CA LEU A 53 4.64 -19.78 14.97
C LEU A 53 5.46 -18.90 15.94
N CYS A 54 5.10 -17.62 16.12
CA CYS A 54 5.72 -16.75 17.14
C CYS A 54 5.55 -17.23 18.59
N ARG A 55 4.53 -18.04 18.90
CA ARG A 55 4.35 -18.61 20.24
C ARG A 55 5.16 -19.88 20.47
N ARG A 56 5.73 -20.48 19.41
CA ARG A 56 6.57 -21.68 19.51
C ARG A 56 8.06 -21.39 19.69
N ASP A 57 8.53 -20.19 19.34
CA ASP A 57 9.92 -19.81 19.62
C ASP A 57 10.06 -19.28 21.05
N HIS A 58 10.37 -20.23 21.94
CA HIS A 58 10.93 -19.96 23.25
C HIS A 58 12.29 -19.25 23.13
N ALA A 59 12.45 -18.17 23.90
CA ALA A 59 13.68 -17.67 24.49
C ALA A 59 15.01 -18.15 23.86
N GLY A 60 15.58 -17.39 22.91
CA GLY A 60 17.02 -17.53 22.62
C GLY A 60 17.53 -17.10 21.25
N ALA A 61 16.71 -17.03 20.20
CA ALA A 61 17.22 -16.79 18.85
C ALA A 61 16.48 -15.65 18.11
N GLY A 62 17.10 -14.46 18.04
CA GLY A 62 17.03 -13.51 16.91
C GLY A 62 15.68 -13.06 16.32
N GLY A 63 14.54 -13.26 17.00
CA GLY A 63 13.19 -13.17 16.42
C GLY A 63 12.57 -11.76 16.27
N GLY A 64 13.16 -10.88 15.46
CA GLY A 64 12.61 -9.55 15.17
C GLY A 64 11.65 -9.49 13.98
N TRP A 65 11.95 -10.21 12.89
CA TRP A 65 11.26 -10.05 11.60
C TRP A 65 9.78 -10.48 11.61
N TRP A 66 9.42 -11.51 12.37
CA TRP A 66 8.03 -11.95 12.53
C TRP A 66 7.18 -10.97 13.34
N GLN A 67 7.78 -10.27 14.31
CA GLN A 67 7.11 -9.23 15.10
C GLN A 67 6.86 -7.96 14.26
N VAL A 68 7.81 -7.62 13.38
CA VAL A 68 7.67 -6.55 12.40
C VAL A 68 6.56 -6.89 11.40
N ALA A 69 6.57 -8.09 10.83
CA ALA A 69 5.53 -8.56 9.91
C ALA A 69 4.12 -8.54 10.55
N GLY A 70 4.00 -8.94 11.82
CA GLY A 70 2.73 -8.90 12.56
C GLY A 70 2.18 -7.48 12.78
N ARG A 71 3.04 -6.51 13.10
CA ARG A 71 2.67 -5.08 13.24
C ARG A 71 2.23 -4.48 11.90
N THR A 72 2.96 -4.79 10.83
CA THR A 72 2.65 -4.38 9.46
C THR A 72 1.27 -4.87 9.01
N LEU A 73 0.95 -6.12 9.33
CA LEU A 73 -0.32 -6.76 8.98
C LEU A 73 -1.49 -6.26 9.84
N ALA A 74 -1.29 -5.88 11.11
CA ALA A 74 -2.35 -5.31 11.94
C ALA A 74 -2.80 -3.93 11.45
N ARG A 75 -1.93 -3.22 10.70
CA ARG A 75 -2.20 -1.89 10.15
C ARG A 75 -2.99 -1.89 8.84
N THR A 76 -3.34 -3.06 8.30
CA THR A 76 -4.24 -3.16 7.14
C THR A 76 -5.65 -2.74 7.54
N GLY A 77 -6.03 -1.53 7.12
CA GLY A 77 -7.33 -0.95 7.45
C GLY A 77 -8.48 -1.77 6.88
N ARG A 78 -9.61 -1.81 7.61
CA ARG A 78 -10.86 -2.45 7.13
C ARG A 78 -11.29 -1.92 5.76
N PHE A 79 -10.96 -0.67 5.45
CA PHE A 79 -11.25 -0.01 4.17
C PHE A 79 -10.57 -0.67 2.96
N PHE A 80 -9.29 -1.05 3.07
CA PHE A 80 -8.60 -1.75 1.98
C PHE A 80 -9.24 -3.10 1.67
N ASN A 81 -9.63 -3.86 2.70
CA ASN A 81 -10.31 -5.14 2.50
C ASN A 81 -11.67 -4.99 1.81
N ILE A 82 -12.40 -3.90 2.10
CA ILE A 82 -13.67 -3.59 1.42
C ILE A 82 -13.41 -3.28 -0.07
N MET A 83 -12.39 -2.47 -0.36
CA MET A 83 -11.96 -2.15 -1.72
C MET A 83 -11.53 -3.41 -2.50
N VAL A 84 -10.77 -4.32 -1.89
CA VAL A 84 -10.39 -5.60 -2.51
C VAL A 84 -11.63 -6.42 -2.85
N GLY A 85 -12.60 -6.51 -1.92
CA GLY A 85 -13.86 -7.21 -2.18
C GLY A 85 -14.65 -6.59 -3.33
N LEU A 86 -14.65 -5.25 -3.44
CA LEU A 86 -15.36 -4.52 -4.48
C LEU A 86 -14.69 -4.64 -5.86
N GLU A 87 -13.36 -4.63 -5.92
CA GLU A 87 -12.60 -4.88 -7.16
C GLU A 87 -12.74 -6.32 -7.65
N LEU A 88 -12.73 -7.30 -6.73
CA LEU A 88 -13.01 -8.69 -7.09
C LEU A 88 -14.45 -8.87 -7.59
N ALA A 89 -15.41 -8.15 -7.00
CA ALA A 89 -16.79 -8.14 -7.48
C ALA A 89 -16.90 -7.58 -8.91
N ARG A 90 -16.12 -6.53 -9.25
CA ARG A 90 -16.05 -5.98 -10.62
C ARG A 90 -15.71 -7.05 -11.66
N HIS A 91 -14.75 -7.92 -11.38
CA HIS A 91 -14.32 -9.00 -12.30
C HIS A 91 -15.40 -10.04 -12.59
N ILE A 92 -16.40 -10.15 -11.71
CA ILE A 92 -17.43 -11.17 -11.81
C ILE A 92 -18.78 -10.55 -12.21
N ALA A 93 -18.93 -9.26 -11.97
CA ALA A 93 -20.13 -8.51 -12.20
C ALA A 93 -20.21 -7.82 -13.58
N ASP A 94 -19.09 -7.52 -14.25
CA ASP A 94 -19.10 -6.69 -15.47
C ASP A 94 -19.95 -5.41 -15.32
N PRO A 95 -19.73 -4.58 -14.28
CA PRO A 95 -20.51 -3.38 -14.05
C PRO A 95 -20.30 -2.35 -15.19
N PRO A 96 -21.24 -1.39 -15.36
CA PRO A 96 -21.15 -0.36 -16.39
C PRO A 96 -19.78 0.35 -16.39
N ALA A 97 -19.30 0.73 -17.58
CA ALA A 97 -17.93 1.21 -17.81
C ALA A 97 -17.47 2.34 -16.86
N LEU A 98 -18.37 3.23 -16.44
CA LEU A 98 -18.04 4.33 -15.52
C LEU A 98 -17.73 3.81 -14.11
N VAL A 99 -18.49 2.81 -13.64
CA VAL A 99 -18.29 2.19 -12.32
C VAL A 99 -17.04 1.33 -12.34
N SER A 100 -16.79 0.59 -13.42
CA SER A 100 -15.61 -0.28 -13.51
C SER A 100 -14.30 0.52 -13.46
N VAL A 101 -14.22 1.66 -14.15
CA VAL A 101 -13.04 2.55 -14.11
C VAL A 101 -12.88 3.19 -12.73
N ALA A 102 -13.96 3.70 -12.12
CA ALA A 102 -13.89 4.31 -10.80
C ALA A 102 -13.43 3.31 -9.73
N LEU A 103 -13.96 2.08 -9.75
CA LEU A 103 -13.58 1.02 -8.83
C LEU A 103 -12.12 0.61 -8.98
N HIS A 104 -11.67 0.41 -10.23
CA HIS A 104 -10.30 0.02 -10.50
C HIS A 104 -9.31 1.10 -10.05
N THR A 105 -9.58 2.36 -10.38
CA THR A 105 -8.72 3.49 -9.97
C THR A 105 -8.67 3.61 -8.45
N LEU A 106 -9.82 3.57 -7.77
CA LEU A 106 -9.87 3.70 -6.31
C LEU A 106 -9.19 2.50 -5.62
N PHE A 107 -9.33 1.29 -6.18
CA PHE A 107 -8.63 0.09 -5.72
C PHE A 107 -7.12 0.25 -5.87
N THR A 108 -6.64 0.66 -7.04
CA THR A 108 -5.20 0.85 -7.29
C THR A 108 -4.61 1.89 -6.35
N VAL A 109 -5.30 3.02 -6.15
CA VAL A 109 -4.91 4.02 -5.14
C VAL A 109 -4.81 3.38 -3.76
N ALA A 110 -5.86 2.70 -3.31
CA ALA A 110 -5.88 2.06 -2.00
C ALA A 110 -4.77 1.00 -1.84
N ALA A 111 -4.53 0.18 -2.87
CA ALA A 111 -3.51 -0.86 -2.90
C ALA A 111 -2.10 -0.29 -2.84
N VAL A 112 -1.82 0.75 -3.60
CA VAL A 112 -0.50 1.40 -3.62
C VAL A 112 -0.20 2.05 -2.27
N PHE A 113 -1.14 2.79 -1.68
CA PHE A 113 -0.96 3.38 -0.35
C PHE A 113 -0.83 2.31 0.75
N GLN A 114 -1.61 1.23 0.67
CA GLN A 114 -1.51 0.12 1.63
C GLN A 114 -0.16 -0.60 1.51
N GLY A 115 0.32 -0.83 0.29
CA GLY A 115 1.64 -1.38 0.00
C GLY A 115 2.78 -0.47 0.49
N ALA A 116 2.64 0.84 0.33
CA ALA A 116 3.58 1.84 0.83
C ALA A 116 3.69 1.80 2.37
N LEU A 117 2.56 1.71 3.07
CA LEU A 117 2.55 1.54 4.52
C LEU A 117 3.25 0.23 4.94
N TRP A 118 3.06 -0.86 4.18
CA TRP A 118 3.72 -2.12 4.45
C TRP A 118 5.23 -2.07 4.22
N ALA A 119 5.66 -1.54 3.07
CA ALA A 119 7.07 -1.38 2.74
C ALA A 119 7.78 -0.52 3.79
N ARG A 120 7.18 0.61 4.18
CA ARG A 120 7.73 1.47 5.23
C ARG A 120 7.96 0.72 6.55
N GLU A 121 6.97 -0.03 7.03
CA GLU A 121 7.09 -0.74 8.30
C GLU A 121 8.10 -1.90 8.22
N LEU A 122 8.15 -2.62 7.09
CA LEU A 122 9.14 -3.68 6.85
C LEU A 122 10.57 -3.13 6.82
N ILE A 123 10.81 -2.04 6.09
CA ILE A 123 12.13 -1.41 6.00
C ILE A 123 12.57 -0.93 7.38
N LEU A 124 11.70 -0.23 8.11
CA LEU A 124 12.06 0.30 9.43
C LEU A 124 12.29 -0.82 10.46
N GLY A 125 11.47 -1.86 10.43
CA GLY A 125 11.67 -3.02 11.30
C GLY A 125 12.95 -3.80 10.99
N ALA A 126 13.35 -3.88 9.72
CA ALA A 126 14.62 -4.51 9.33
C ALA A 126 15.83 -3.70 9.84
N VAL A 127 15.76 -2.37 9.79
CA VAL A 127 16.81 -1.47 10.33
C VAL A 127 16.87 -1.55 11.85
N GLU A 128 15.72 -1.54 12.54
CA GLU A 128 15.64 -1.68 13.99
C GLU A 128 16.18 -3.04 14.46
N GLN A 129 15.95 -4.11 13.70
CA GLN A 129 16.45 -5.45 14.05
C GLN A 129 17.97 -5.59 13.88
N HIS A 130 18.57 -4.92 12.88
CA HIS A 130 20.02 -4.92 12.69
C HIS A 130 20.77 -4.10 13.76
N SER A 131 20.04 -3.24 14.49
CA SER A 131 20.59 -2.37 15.51
C SER A 131 20.71 -3.10 16.85
N ALA A 132 21.86 -3.74 17.10
CA ALA A 132 22.11 -4.53 18.31
C ALA A 132 22.02 -3.69 19.61
N PRO A 133 21.47 -4.22 20.72
CA PRO A 133 21.13 -3.44 21.91
C PRO A 133 22.32 -3.20 22.85
N ASN A 134 23.42 -2.59 22.40
CA ASN A 134 24.44 -2.09 23.35
C ASN A 134 23.93 -0.81 24.06
N SER A 135 24.00 -0.80 25.39
CA SER A 135 23.34 0.19 26.27
C SER A 135 23.90 1.62 26.15
N GLN A 136 25.17 1.80 25.76
CA GLN A 136 25.83 3.11 25.65
C GLN A 136 25.64 3.80 24.29
N ALA A 137 25.21 3.09 23.24
CA ALA A 137 25.00 3.65 21.90
C ALA A 137 23.57 4.18 21.67
N ARG A 138 22.69 4.11 22.68
CA ARG A 138 21.23 4.30 22.55
C ARG A 138 20.80 5.71 22.14
N GLU A 139 21.52 6.75 22.56
CA GLU A 139 21.17 8.15 22.22
C GLU A 139 21.49 8.49 20.76
N GLY A 140 22.69 8.14 20.28
CA GLY A 140 23.08 8.31 18.87
C GLY A 140 22.23 7.47 17.92
N LEU A 141 21.90 6.23 18.31
CA LEU A 141 21.02 5.36 17.54
C LEU A 141 19.59 5.89 17.42
N ALA A 142 19.04 6.48 18.48
CA ALA A 142 17.69 7.05 18.44
C ALA A 142 17.59 8.22 17.45
N SER A 143 18.61 9.08 17.40
CA SER A 143 18.69 10.18 16.44
C SER A 143 18.81 9.66 14.99
N ALA A 144 19.69 8.67 14.76
CA ALA A 144 19.85 8.05 13.45
C ALA A 144 18.57 7.35 12.97
N LEU A 145 17.89 6.60 13.84
CA LEU A 145 16.60 5.96 13.53
C LEU A 145 15.50 6.98 13.19
N SER A 146 15.52 8.16 13.81
CA SER A 146 14.58 9.25 13.48
C SER A 146 14.80 9.75 12.05
N ILE A 147 16.06 10.00 11.67
CA ILE A 147 16.43 10.44 10.31
C ILE A 147 16.09 9.35 9.28
N ILE A 148 16.44 8.10 9.56
CA ILE A 148 16.11 6.96 8.69
C ILE A 148 14.59 6.86 8.52
N ARG A 149 13.82 7.02 9.60
CA ARG A 149 12.35 7.01 9.54
C ARG A 149 11.82 8.10 8.62
N LEU A 150 12.38 9.30 8.69
CA LEU A 150 12.00 10.41 7.80
C LEU A 150 12.30 10.06 6.34
N LEU A 151 13.54 9.65 6.03
CA LEU A 151 13.98 9.36 4.66
C LEU A 151 13.20 8.20 4.04
N VAL A 152 13.03 7.10 4.76
CA VAL A 152 12.26 5.93 4.29
C VAL A 152 10.80 6.31 4.08
N THR A 153 10.19 7.07 5.00
CA THR A 153 8.80 7.51 4.84
C THR A 153 8.66 8.38 3.58
N PHE A 154 9.55 9.37 3.40
CA PHE A 154 9.51 10.25 2.25
C PHE A 154 9.69 9.47 0.93
N ALA A 155 10.73 8.62 0.84
CA ALA A 155 11.03 7.86 -0.37
C ALA A 155 9.89 6.90 -0.75
N VAL A 156 9.37 6.14 0.21
CA VAL A 156 8.29 5.17 -0.04
C VAL A 156 7.01 5.87 -0.50
N PHE A 157 6.64 7.00 0.11
CA PHE A 157 5.47 7.76 -0.31
C PHE A 157 5.67 8.49 -1.64
N ALA A 158 6.87 8.95 -1.96
CA ALA A 158 7.18 9.53 -3.26
C ALA A 158 7.00 8.49 -4.38
N ILE A 159 7.51 7.26 -4.19
CA ILE A 159 7.31 6.14 -5.12
C ILE A 159 5.82 5.80 -5.24
N ALA A 160 5.10 5.71 -4.11
CA ALA A 160 3.67 5.44 -4.11
C ALA A 160 2.87 6.48 -4.91
N LEU A 161 3.20 7.76 -4.75
CA LEU A 161 2.58 8.85 -5.50
C LEU A 161 2.82 8.72 -7.01
N VAL A 162 4.06 8.45 -7.42
CA VAL A 162 4.42 8.21 -8.83
C VAL A 162 3.60 7.05 -9.40
N VAL A 163 3.53 5.92 -8.70
CA VAL A 163 2.76 4.75 -9.16
C VAL A 163 1.27 5.09 -9.30
N VAL A 164 0.68 5.82 -8.35
CA VAL A 164 -0.72 6.24 -8.45
C VAL A 164 -0.95 7.13 -9.67
N LEU A 165 -0.10 8.14 -9.88
CA LEU A 165 -0.21 9.07 -11.00
C LEU A 165 -0.14 8.35 -12.34
N ASP A 166 0.80 7.42 -12.48
CA ASP A 166 0.98 6.60 -13.69
C ASP A 166 -0.27 5.75 -13.98
N ASN A 167 -0.86 5.14 -12.94
CA ASN A 167 -2.07 4.32 -13.07
C ASN A 167 -3.34 5.13 -13.41
N VAL A 168 -3.37 6.44 -13.10
CA VAL A 168 -4.47 7.35 -13.47
C VAL A 168 -4.26 7.95 -14.87
N GLY A 169 -3.13 7.65 -15.53
CA GLY A 169 -2.82 8.12 -16.89
C GLY A 169 -2.05 9.45 -16.93
N VAL A 170 -1.49 9.90 -15.81
CA VAL A 170 -0.59 11.06 -15.78
C VAL A 170 0.81 10.63 -16.22
N ASN A 171 1.43 11.37 -17.13
CA ASN A 171 2.82 11.10 -17.52
C ASN A 171 3.79 11.45 -16.38
N VAL A 172 4.36 10.43 -15.76
CA VAL A 172 5.26 10.57 -14.61
C VAL A 172 6.73 10.76 -14.98
N THR A 173 7.09 10.74 -16.27
CA THR A 173 8.49 10.84 -16.71
C THR A 173 9.17 12.10 -16.19
N GLY A 174 8.47 13.25 -16.28
CA GLY A 174 8.97 14.52 -15.77
C GLY A 174 9.07 14.56 -14.24
N LEU A 175 8.12 13.92 -13.53
CA LEU A 175 8.14 13.84 -12.07
C LEU A 175 9.30 12.99 -11.56
N ILE A 176 9.53 11.82 -12.18
CA ILE A 176 10.66 10.94 -11.86
C ILE A 176 11.99 11.64 -12.16
N ALA A 177 12.10 12.31 -13.31
CA ALA A 177 13.28 13.09 -13.66
C ALA A 177 13.54 14.22 -12.64
N GLY A 178 12.50 14.94 -12.23
CA GLY A 178 12.58 15.99 -11.22
C GLY A 178 12.98 15.47 -9.83
N LEU A 179 12.45 14.33 -9.39
CA LEU A 179 12.86 13.66 -8.15
C LEU A 179 14.33 13.20 -8.22
N GLY A 180 14.78 12.70 -9.37
CA GLY A 180 16.17 12.33 -9.61
C GLY A 180 17.12 13.52 -9.50
N VAL A 181 16.86 14.60 -10.25
CA VAL A 181 17.67 15.82 -10.21
C VAL A 181 17.61 16.49 -8.83
N GLY A 182 16.43 16.52 -8.20
CA GLY A 182 16.25 17.05 -6.85
C GLY A 182 17.04 16.26 -5.80
N GLY A 183 17.07 14.92 -5.91
CA GLY A 183 17.88 14.07 -5.05
C GLY A 183 19.39 14.33 -5.20
N ILE A 184 19.86 14.54 -6.44
CA ILE A 184 21.26 14.92 -6.71
C ILE A 184 21.58 16.29 -6.09
N ALA A 185 20.70 17.27 -6.24
CA ALA A 185 20.88 18.60 -5.67
C ALA A 185 20.99 18.55 -4.13
N ILE A 186 20.11 17.78 -3.46
CA ILE A 186 20.17 17.58 -2.01
C ILE A 186 21.47 16.85 -1.61
N GLY A 187 21.88 15.84 -2.38
CA GLY A 187 23.13 15.10 -2.13
C GLY A 187 24.37 15.98 -2.22
N LEU A 188 24.44 16.85 -3.24
CA LEU A 188 25.51 17.83 -3.38
C LEU A 188 25.50 18.85 -2.23
N ALA A 189 24.31 19.31 -1.82
CA ALA A 189 24.18 20.23 -0.68
C ALA A 189 24.64 19.58 0.64
N ALA A 190 24.43 18.28 0.81
CA ALA A 190 24.83 17.51 1.99
C ALA A 190 26.29 17.00 1.95
N GLN A 191 27.02 17.22 0.85
CA GLN A 191 28.35 16.63 0.62
C GLN A 191 29.36 16.99 1.72
N GLY A 192 29.35 18.23 2.21
CA GLY A 192 30.26 18.67 3.28
C GLY A 192 30.07 17.87 4.58
N ILE A 193 28.81 17.62 4.96
CA ILE A 193 28.47 16.85 6.17
C ILE A 193 28.98 15.41 6.07
N PHE A 194 28.85 14.78 4.90
CA PHE A 194 29.36 13.43 4.70
C PHE A 194 30.90 13.37 4.73
N ALA A 195 31.58 14.38 4.16
CA ALA A 195 33.03 14.46 4.22
C ALA A 195 33.54 14.54 5.66
N ASP A 196 32.90 15.38 6.49
CA ASP A 196 33.24 15.51 7.91
C ASP A 196 32.99 14.21 8.69
N LEU A 197 31.89 13.50 8.39
CA LEU A 197 31.58 12.22 9.02
C LEU A 197 32.62 11.13 8.70
N PHE A 198 33.06 11.03 7.45
CA PHE A 198 34.08 10.06 7.06
C PHE A 198 35.47 10.42 7.62
N ALA A 199 35.80 11.72 7.67
CA ALA A 199 37.04 12.18 8.29
C ALA A 199 37.09 11.85 9.80
N ALA A 200 35.94 11.85 10.49
CA ALA A 200 35.85 11.47 11.89
C ALA A 200 35.94 9.95 12.15
N LEU A 201 35.73 9.11 11.12
CA LEU A 201 35.80 7.65 11.22
C LEU A 201 37.16 7.08 10.77
N ALA A 202 37.95 7.85 10.02
CA ALA A 202 39.27 7.49 9.52
C ALA A 202 40.37 7.82 10.54
#